data_AF-A0AAD6J7W1-F1
#
_entry.id   AF-A0AAD6J7W1-F1
#
_cell.length_a   1.000
_cell.length_b   1.000
_cell.length_c   1.000
_cell.angle_alpha   90.00
_cell.angle_beta   90.00
_cell.angle_gamma   90.00
#
_symmetry.space_group_name_H-M   'P 1'
#
loop_
_entity.id
_entity.type
_entity.pdbx_description
1 polymer ?
#
loop_
_entity_poly.entity_id
_entity_poly.type
_entity_poly.pdbx_seq_one_letter_code
_entity_poly.pdbx_strand_id
1 'polypeptide(L)'
;MFRRYPSMHYLARCPVLVPHLAFADDIIIFSNGTKSSLKRITTFLAEYEQCSGQKVNSSKSGFILSAKASLSRANVVGGALGFSRIRLPTKYLGMPLYKGPKKSFLWDDLISKIAARMEGWEAKVLSPGGRITILKSILTSMPLYLLHVIVPPKTVMCRIERLFNKFLWSSKGQKRIHWECWEDLCYPIEEGGLGMRRLKDLVKAMSLKLWWRFRTINNLWSNFMKSKYGYNSASFSGGASIHDSPIWKRLSRAGRACEDFIRWKVGCGKINFWHDIWVDDSALSRYSPPIESPISLFHLIGGTIRGI
;
A
#
# COMPACT_ATOMS: atom_id res chain seq x y z
N MET A 1 17.10 -22.45 -1.12
CA MET A 1 17.69 -22.17 0.21
C MET A 1 16.67 -22.31 1.36
N PHE A 2 15.71 -21.38 1.55
CA PHE A 2 14.85 -21.34 2.75
C PHE A 2 13.90 -22.53 2.94
N ARG A 3 13.47 -23.20 1.86
CA ARG A 3 12.68 -24.46 1.98
C ARG A 3 13.47 -25.62 2.60
N ARG A 4 14.80 -25.64 2.43
CA ARG A 4 15.68 -26.72 2.93
C ARG A 4 16.15 -26.51 4.37
N TYR A 5 16.03 -25.29 4.90
CA TYR A 5 16.58 -24.93 6.21
C TYR A 5 15.61 -24.01 6.99
N PRO A 6 14.61 -24.58 7.67
CA PRO A 6 13.59 -23.83 8.41
C PRO A 6 14.15 -22.96 9.54
N SER A 7 15.25 -23.39 10.18
CA SER A 7 15.89 -22.67 11.28
C SER A 7 16.48 -21.31 10.91
N MET A 8 16.48 -20.95 9.62
CA MET A 8 16.99 -19.66 9.14
C MET A 8 15.89 -18.63 8.88
N HIS A 9 14.63 -19.02 9.03
CA HIS A 9 13.50 -18.14 8.74
C HIS A 9 13.51 -16.94 9.69
N TYR A 10 13.29 -15.76 9.11
CA TYR A 10 12.83 -14.63 9.90
C TYR A 10 11.39 -14.91 10.35
N LEU A 11 11.20 -15.17 11.64
CA LEU A 11 9.88 -15.45 12.19
C LEU A 11 9.12 -14.13 12.38
N ALA A 12 8.15 -13.89 11.50
CA ALA A 12 7.05 -13.01 11.84
C ALA A 12 6.12 -13.75 12.82
N ARG A 13 5.33 -13.03 13.63
CA ARG A 13 4.23 -13.61 14.44
C ARG A 13 3.06 -14.10 13.55
N CYS A 14 3.35 -14.67 12.39
CA CYS A 14 2.41 -15.08 11.36
C CYS A 14 2.94 -16.39 10.74
N PRO A 15 2.08 -17.41 10.54
CA PRO A 15 2.49 -18.69 9.96
C PRO A 15 2.87 -18.59 8.47
N VAL A 16 2.49 -17.51 7.78
CA VAL A 16 2.89 -17.29 6.38
C VAL A 16 4.34 -16.83 6.32
N LEU A 17 5.20 -17.69 5.77
CA LEU A 17 6.62 -17.42 5.58
C LEU A 17 6.86 -16.50 4.37
N VAL A 18 7.55 -15.38 4.60
CA VAL A 18 8.04 -14.48 3.54
C VAL A 18 9.56 -14.40 3.64
N PRO A 19 10.31 -15.25 2.90
CA PRO A 19 11.77 -15.32 3.02
C PRO A 19 12.49 -14.25 2.21
N HIS A 20 11.89 -13.78 1.11
CA HIS A 20 12.43 -12.70 0.28
C HIS A 20 11.31 -12.00 -0.48
N LEU A 21 11.61 -10.81 -0.99
CA LEU A 21 10.86 -10.09 -2.02
C LEU A 21 11.81 -9.84 -3.18
N ALA A 22 11.37 -10.09 -4.41
CA ALA A 22 12.17 -9.87 -5.61
C ALA A 22 11.33 -9.15 -6.66
N PHE A 23 11.93 -8.16 -7.32
CA PHE A 23 11.37 -7.49 -8.48
C PHE A 23 12.50 -7.13 -9.44
N ALA A 24 12.52 -7.76 -10.63
CA ALA A 24 13.65 -7.68 -11.54
C ALA A 24 14.99 -8.00 -10.82
N ASP A 25 15.92 -7.05 -10.80
CA ASP A 25 17.23 -7.12 -10.15
C ASP A 25 17.23 -6.72 -8.67
N ASP A 26 16.16 -6.08 -8.19
CA ASP A 26 16.01 -5.64 -6.80
C ASP A 26 15.48 -6.77 -5.91
N ILE A 27 16.32 -7.27 -4.99
CA ILE A 27 15.98 -8.36 -4.07
C ILE A 27 16.18 -7.94 -2.60
N ILE A 28 15.15 -8.18 -1.77
CA ILE A 28 15.24 -8.10 -0.31
C ILE A 28 15.17 -9.50 0.27
N ILE A 29 16.18 -9.91 1.03
CA ILE A 29 16.22 -11.19 1.74
C ILE A 29 15.97 -10.95 3.23
N PHE A 30 15.02 -11.70 3.81
CA PHE A 30 14.76 -11.68 5.25
C PHE A 30 15.47 -12.84 5.94
N SER A 31 16.25 -12.52 6.97
CA SER A 31 17.03 -13.49 7.72
C SER A 31 16.97 -13.22 9.22
N ASN A 32 17.06 -14.27 10.03
CA ASN A 32 17.23 -14.14 11.49
C ASN A 32 18.63 -13.65 11.90
N GLY A 33 19.57 -13.57 10.95
CA GLY A 33 20.91 -13.00 11.13
C GLY A 33 21.89 -13.89 11.90
N THR A 34 21.56 -15.16 12.14
CA THR A 34 22.52 -16.13 12.71
C THR A 34 23.74 -16.30 11.79
N LYS A 35 24.92 -16.62 12.35
CA LYS A 35 26.14 -16.80 11.55
C LYS A 35 25.95 -17.84 10.43
N SER A 36 25.24 -18.93 10.73
CA SER A 36 24.88 -19.98 9.77
C SER A 36 23.96 -19.46 8.66
N SER A 37 22.95 -18.63 8.99
CA SER A 37 22.09 -18.01 7.98
C SER A 37 22.87 -17.08 7.05
N LEU A 38 23.79 -16.27 7.59
CA LEU A 38 24.59 -15.32 6.81
C LEU A 38 25.54 -16.06 5.86
N LYS A 39 26.28 -17.07 6.37
CA LYS A 39 27.18 -17.88 5.54
C LYS A 39 26.45 -18.50 4.35
N ARG A 40 25.25 -19.03 4.57
CA ARG A 40 24.45 -19.63 3.50
C ARG A 40 23.91 -18.61 2.51
N ILE A 41 23.63 -17.38 2.93
CA ILE A 41 23.23 -16.31 2.01
C ILE A 41 24.41 -16.00 1.09
N THR A 42 25.62 -15.85 1.66
CA THR A 42 26.83 -15.63 0.87
C THR A 42 27.11 -16.79 -0.09
N THR A 43 26.98 -18.04 0.35
CA THR A 43 27.10 -19.22 -0.53
C THR A 43 26.07 -19.20 -1.64
N PHE A 44 24.80 -18.91 -1.33
CA PHE A 44 23.74 -18.82 -2.32
C PHE A 44 23.99 -17.73 -3.37
N LEU A 45 24.50 -16.57 -2.95
CA LEU A 45 24.86 -15.48 -3.87
C LEU A 45 26.02 -15.89 -4.78
N ALA A 46 27.06 -16.53 -4.24
CA ALA A 46 28.19 -17.02 -5.04
C ALA A 46 27.76 -18.09 -6.06
N GLU A 47 26.92 -19.05 -5.64
CA GLU A 47 26.34 -20.05 -6.55
C GLU A 47 25.51 -19.37 -7.67
N TYR A 48 24.73 -18.34 -7.32
CA TYR A 48 23.96 -17.57 -8.30
C TYR A 48 24.88 -16.88 -9.31
N GLU A 49 25.95 -16.22 -8.86
CA GLU A 49 26.90 -15.55 -9.76
C GLU A 49 27.55 -16.55 -10.72
N GLN A 50 27.93 -17.72 -10.21
CA GLN A 50 28.59 -18.77 -10.99
C GLN A 50 27.65 -19.38 -12.03
N CYS A 51 26.38 -19.63 -11.68
CA CYS A 51 25.39 -20.23 -12.58
C CYS A 51 24.82 -19.23 -13.60
N SER A 52 24.63 -17.96 -13.21
CA SER A 52 24.00 -16.95 -14.06
C SER A 52 24.99 -16.15 -14.91
N GLY A 53 26.27 -16.13 -14.55
CA GLY A 53 27.27 -15.24 -15.13
C GLY A 53 27.12 -13.77 -14.72
N GLN A 54 26.15 -13.44 -13.86
CA GLN A 54 25.94 -12.10 -13.32
C GLN A 54 26.78 -11.88 -12.05
N LYS A 55 26.98 -10.62 -11.65
CA LYS A 55 27.63 -10.26 -10.38
C LYS A 55 26.74 -9.40 -9.51
N VAL A 56 26.75 -9.67 -8.21
CA VAL A 56 26.10 -8.86 -7.19
C VAL A 56 26.85 -7.54 -7.05
N ASN A 57 26.13 -6.43 -7.12
CA ASN A 57 26.73 -5.12 -6.98
C ASN A 57 26.87 -4.73 -5.51
N SER A 58 27.99 -5.06 -4.88
CA SER A 58 28.27 -4.76 -3.46
C SER A 58 28.21 -3.27 -3.08
N SER A 59 28.33 -2.34 -4.04
CA SER A 59 28.20 -0.90 -3.78
C SER A 59 26.74 -0.44 -3.67
N LYS A 60 25.81 -1.15 -4.33
CA LYS A 60 24.37 -0.93 -4.25
C LYS A 60 23.69 -1.84 -3.22
N SER A 61 24.28 -3.00 -2.95
CA SER A 61 23.80 -3.95 -1.96
C SER A 61 24.19 -3.52 -0.55
N GLY A 62 23.31 -3.82 0.40
CA GLY A 62 23.53 -3.47 1.80
C GLY A 62 22.63 -4.24 2.73
N PHE A 63 22.93 -4.19 4.01
CA PHE A 63 22.13 -4.86 5.04
C PHE A 63 21.53 -3.85 6.01
N ILE A 64 20.33 -4.17 6.50
CA ILE A 64 19.60 -3.36 7.47
C ILE A 64 19.45 -4.18 8.75
N LEU A 65 19.75 -3.57 9.90
CA LEU A 65 19.54 -4.15 11.22
C LEU A 65 18.50 -3.38 12.01
N SER A 66 17.99 -4.00 13.08
CA SER A 66 17.18 -3.31 14.08
C SER A 66 17.93 -2.08 14.61
N ALA A 67 17.20 -0.99 14.90
CA ALA A 67 17.76 0.22 15.49
C ALA A 67 18.47 -0.04 16.83
N LYS A 68 18.08 -1.10 17.55
CA LYS A 68 18.68 -1.52 18.83
C LYS A 68 19.92 -2.41 18.66
N ALA A 69 20.31 -2.77 17.43
CA ALA A 69 21.46 -3.64 17.21
C ALA A 69 22.77 -2.91 17.54
N SER A 70 23.63 -3.57 18.33
CA SER A 70 24.95 -3.05 18.70
C SER A 70 25.87 -2.89 17.48
N LEU A 71 26.88 -2.03 17.61
CA LEU A 71 27.89 -1.84 16.57
C LEU A 71 28.68 -3.13 16.31
N SER A 72 29.02 -3.87 17.38
CA SER A 72 29.65 -5.19 17.27
C SER A 72 28.81 -6.16 16.40
N ARG A 73 27.49 -6.20 16.60
CA ARG A 73 26.60 -7.01 15.77
C ARG A 73 26.60 -6.55 14.31
N ALA A 74 26.64 -5.24 14.06
CA ALA A 74 26.74 -4.70 12.71
C ALA A 74 28.05 -5.10 12.02
N ASN A 75 29.17 -5.06 12.73
CA ASN A 75 30.48 -5.47 12.21
C ASN A 75 30.52 -6.96 11.88
N VAL A 76 29.94 -7.81 12.74
CA VAL A 76 29.82 -9.26 12.46
C VAL A 76 29.01 -9.53 11.20
N VAL A 77 27.88 -8.83 11.01
CA VAL A 77 27.03 -9.02 9.83
C VAL A 77 27.72 -8.46 8.58
N GLY A 78 28.33 -7.28 8.67
CA GLY A 78 29.07 -6.66 7.58
C GLY A 78 30.26 -7.51 7.14
N GLY A 79 31.06 -8.03 8.08
CA GLY A 79 32.17 -8.92 7.77
C GLY A 79 31.74 -10.26 7.16
N ALA A 80 30.58 -10.79 7.54
CA ALA A 80 30.07 -12.05 6.99
C ALA A 80 29.46 -11.88 5.57
N LEU A 81 28.82 -10.75 5.28
CA LEU A 81 28.15 -10.50 4.01
C LEU A 81 29.03 -9.75 2.99
N GLY A 82 30.02 -8.99 3.46
CA GLY A 82 30.81 -8.09 2.59
C GLY A 82 30.04 -6.84 2.13
N PHE A 83 28.87 -6.57 2.70
CA PHE A 83 28.05 -5.41 2.34
C PHE A 83 28.10 -4.30 3.39
N SER A 84 27.81 -3.08 2.97
CA SER A 84 27.73 -1.92 3.87
C SER A 84 26.38 -1.86 4.61
N ARG A 85 26.40 -1.30 5.82
CA ARG A 85 25.17 -1.10 6.61
C ARG A 85 24.34 0.05 6.05
N ILE A 86 23.10 -0.24 5.65
CA ILE A 86 22.12 0.77 5.23
C ILE A 86 21.32 1.23 6.46
N ARG A 87 21.13 2.54 6.61
CA ARG A 87 20.26 3.12 7.64
C ARG A 87 18.88 3.44 7.06
N LEU A 88 17.84 3.21 7.85
CA LEU A 88 16.50 3.67 7.51
C LEU A 88 16.37 5.17 7.81
N PRO A 89 15.66 5.94 6.98
CA PRO A 89 14.89 5.49 5.81
C PRO A 89 15.74 5.33 4.54
N THR A 90 15.40 4.32 3.72
CA THR A 90 16.00 4.06 2.40
C THR A 90 14.92 3.83 1.35
N LYS A 91 15.23 3.88 0.04
CA LYS A 91 14.25 3.64 -1.03
C LYS A 91 14.35 2.20 -1.54
N TYR A 92 13.22 1.57 -1.79
CA TYR A 92 13.08 0.30 -2.50
C TYR A 92 11.95 0.43 -3.52
N LEU A 93 12.24 0.19 -4.81
CA LEU A 93 11.29 0.43 -5.91
C LEU A 93 10.68 1.84 -5.91
N GLY A 94 11.43 2.85 -5.47
CA GLY A 94 10.93 4.22 -5.31
C GLY A 94 10.05 4.46 -4.07
N MET A 95 9.73 3.43 -3.29
CA MET A 95 9.01 3.55 -2.02
C MET A 95 10.00 3.72 -0.85
N PRO A 96 9.80 4.72 0.03
CA PRO A 96 10.65 4.88 1.20
C PRO A 96 10.35 3.81 2.25
N LEU A 97 11.29 2.90 2.49
CA LEU A 97 11.29 2.01 3.64
C LEU A 97 11.65 2.81 4.90
N TYR A 98 10.80 2.77 5.92
CA TYR A 98 11.02 3.49 7.17
C TYR A 98 10.45 2.73 8.37
N LYS A 99 10.92 3.09 9.57
CA LYS A 99 10.39 2.60 10.84
C LYS A 99 10.07 3.79 11.75
N GLY A 100 8.92 3.73 12.41
CA GLY A 100 8.44 4.76 13.34
C GLY A 100 7.22 5.53 12.82
N PRO A 101 6.89 6.68 13.43
CA PRO A 101 5.71 7.46 13.07
C PRO A 101 5.80 8.00 11.64
N LYS A 102 4.66 8.42 11.09
CA LYS A 102 4.61 9.05 9.76
C LYS A 102 5.46 10.31 9.76
N LYS A 103 6.48 10.35 8.90
CA LYS A 103 7.38 11.51 8.81
C LYS A 103 7.12 12.28 7.52
N SER A 104 6.91 13.59 7.64
CA SER A 104 6.65 14.46 6.48
C SER A 104 7.81 14.46 5.48
N PHE A 105 9.05 14.36 5.98
CA PHE A 105 10.23 14.42 5.13
C PHE A 105 10.34 13.27 4.12
N LEU A 106 9.64 12.15 4.32
CA LEU A 106 9.60 11.03 3.37
C LEU A 106 9.00 11.45 2.01
N TRP A 107 8.30 12.58 1.99
CA TRP A 107 7.62 13.12 0.82
C TRP A 107 8.36 14.29 0.18
N ASP A 108 9.46 14.78 0.78
CA ASP A 108 10.17 15.95 0.27
C ASP A 108 10.74 15.68 -1.13
N ASP A 109 11.27 14.49 -1.40
CA ASP A 109 11.74 14.09 -2.75
C ASP A 109 10.62 14.17 -3.80
N LEU A 110 9.40 13.75 -3.46
CA LEU A 110 8.25 13.83 -4.36
C LEU A 110 7.83 15.29 -4.56
N ILE A 111 7.76 16.06 -3.47
CA ILE A 111 7.39 17.47 -3.51
C ILE A 111 8.37 18.26 -4.38
N SER A 112 9.67 18.02 -4.23
CA SER A 112 10.71 18.64 -5.05
C SER A 112 10.58 18.25 -6.52
N LYS A 113 10.28 16.98 -6.83
CA LYS A 113 10.02 16.54 -8.22
C LYS A 113 8.80 17.22 -8.82
N ILE A 114 7.71 17.36 -8.05
CA ILE A 114 6.51 18.06 -8.47
C ILE A 114 6.83 19.54 -8.76
N ALA A 115 7.53 20.21 -7.83
CA ALA A 115 7.92 21.61 -7.98
C ALA A 115 8.83 21.83 -9.20
N ALA A 116 9.89 21.03 -9.35
CA ALA A 116 10.80 21.13 -10.49
C ALA A 116 10.09 20.89 -11.83
N ARG A 117 9.11 19.97 -11.85
CA ARG A 117 8.29 19.74 -13.05
C ARG A 117 7.41 20.95 -13.38
N MET A 118 6.82 21.60 -12.38
CA MET A 118 6.02 22.81 -12.54
C MET A 118 6.85 23.98 -13.05
N GLU A 119 8.04 24.20 -12.50
CA GLU A 119 8.97 25.25 -12.92
C GLU A 119 9.35 25.12 -14.41
N GLY A 120 9.65 23.89 -14.87
CA GLY A 120 9.94 23.63 -16.28
C GLY A 120 8.80 23.95 -17.25
N TRP A 121 7.55 23.95 -16.76
CA TRP A 121 6.37 24.36 -17.55
C TRP A 121 6.00 25.82 -17.36
N GLU A 122 6.28 26.41 -16.21
CA GLU A 122 6.07 27.83 -15.97
C GLU A 122 6.98 28.69 -16.86
N ALA A 123 8.16 28.17 -17.23
CA ALA A 123 9.03 28.75 -18.26
C ALA A 123 8.41 28.76 -19.68
N LYS A 124 7.36 27.94 -19.92
CA LYS A 124 6.63 27.92 -21.19
C LYS A 124 5.38 28.78 -21.06
N VAL A 125 5.06 29.56 -22.10
CA VAL A 125 3.81 30.35 -22.12
C VAL A 125 2.63 29.39 -22.29
N LEU A 126 2.02 29.00 -21.18
CA LEU A 126 0.85 28.13 -21.15
C LEU A 126 -0.43 28.93 -20.99
N SER A 127 -1.46 28.56 -21.75
CA SER A 127 -2.82 29.05 -21.54
C SER A 127 -3.38 28.52 -20.20
N PRO A 128 -4.39 29.18 -19.60
CA PRO A 128 -5.06 28.67 -18.41
C PRO A 128 -5.60 27.24 -18.58
N GLY A 129 -6.21 26.94 -19.72
CA GLY A 129 -6.66 25.60 -20.08
C GLY A 129 -5.52 24.58 -20.16
N GLY A 130 -4.37 24.96 -20.74
CA GLY A 130 -3.18 24.11 -20.80
C GLY A 130 -2.67 23.71 -19.41
N ARG A 131 -2.69 24.63 -18.45
CA ARG A 131 -2.30 24.35 -17.05
C ARG A 131 -3.26 23.40 -16.36
N ILE A 132 -4.57 23.61 -16.55
CA ILE A 132 -5.60 22.70 -16.04
C ILE A 132 -5.35 21.28 -16.55
N THR A 133 -5.09 21.13 -17.85
CA THR A 133 -4.79 19.84 -18.47
C THR A 133 -3.54 19.19 -17.89
N ILE A 134 -2.43 19.93 -17.76
CA ILE A 134 -1.18 19.43 -17.16
C ILE A 134 -1.38 19.00 -15.70
N LEU A 135 -2.13 19.80 -14.94
CA LEU A 135 -2.41 19.53 -13.54
C LEU A 135 -3.20 18.22 -13.40
N LYS A 136 -4.29 18.06 -14.16
CA LYS A 136 -5.14 16.87 -14.12
C LYS A 136 -4.42 15.60 -14.59
N SER A 137 -3.66 15.68 -15.67
CA SER A 137 -3.06 14.50 -16.31
C SER A 137 -1.71 14.10 -15.71
N ILE A 138 -0.82 15.06 -15.47
CA ILE A 138 0.58 14.78 -15.09
C ILE A 138 0.81 15.02 -13.60
N LEU A 139 0.54 16.23 -13.10
CA LEU A 139 0.89 16.55 -11.71
C LEU A 139 0.11 15.71 -10.70
N THR A 140 -1.18 15.49 -10.97
CA THR A 140 -2.05 14.65 -10.11
C THR A 140 -1.64 13.17 -10.15
N SER A 141 -1.00 12.69 -11.22
CA SER A 141 -0.60 11.28 -11.35
C SER A 141 0.73 10.96 -10.65
N MET A 142 1.64 11.92 -10.54
CA MET A 142 2.94 11.77 -9.85
C MET A 142 2.85 11.20 -8.41
N PRO A 143 1.96 11.68 -7.51
CA PRO A 143 1.85 11.14 -6.15
C PRO A 143 1.19 9.75 -6.11
N LEU A 144 0.40 9.35 -7.12
CA LEU A 144 -0.48 8.19 -7.03
C LEU A 144 0.25 6.89 -6.65
N TYR A 145 1.45 6.68 -7.20
CA TYR A 145 2.27 5.52 -6.89
C TYR A 145 2.53 5.39 -5.37
N LEU A 146 2.91 6.48 -4.71
CA LEU A 146 3.14 6.49 -3.27
C LEU A 146 1.83 6.45 -2.47
N LEU A 147 0.77 7.12 -2.94
CA LEU A 147 -0.55 7.10 -2.28
C LEU A 147 -1.17 5.70 -2.26
N HIS A 148 -0.87 4.85 -3.24
CA HIS A 148 -1.27 3.45 -3.24
C HIS A 148 -0.74 2.67 -2.03
N VAL A 149 0.46 2.99 -1.56
CA VAL A 149 1.15 2.24 -0.49
C VAL A 149 1.05 2.96 0.86
N ILE A 150 1.30 4.28 0.89
CA ILE A 150 1.46 5.07 2.11
C ILE A 150 0.41 6.17 2.16
N VAL A 151 -0.14 6.42 3.36
CA VAL A 151 -1.03 7.56 3.60
C VAL A 151 -0.20 8.76 4.08
N PRO A 152 -0.09 9.84 3.28
CA PRO A 152 0.64 11.05 3.68
C PRO A 152 0.00 11.72 4.90
N PRO A 153 0.79 12.45 5.71
CA PRO A 153 0.25 13.40 6.69
C PRO A 153 -0.63 14.46 6.01
N LYS A 154 -1.61 15.01 6.74
CA LYS A 154 -2.47 16.10 6.22
C LYS A 154 -1.64 17.30 5.73
N THR A 155 -0.61 17.67 6.48
CA THR A 155 0.31 18.76 6.12
C THR A 155 1.00 18.56 4.77
N VAL A 156 1.39 17.33 4.45
CA VAL A 156 2.00 16.99 3.14
C VAL A 156 0.97 17.13 2.03
N MET A 157 -0.26 16.63 2.22
CA MET A 157 -1.32 16.78 1.22
C MET A 157 -1.62 18.27 0.95
N CYS A 158 -1.81 19.06 2.00
CA CYS A 158 -2.04 20.50 1.85
C CYS A 158 -0.87 21.21 1.18
N ARG A 159 0.39 20.79 1.43
CA ARG A 159 1.57 21.35 0.77
C ARG A 159 1.58 21.08 -0.73
N ILE A 160 1.22 19.87 -1.16
CA ILE A 160 1.12 19.52 -2.59
C ILE A 160 -0.05 20.26 -3.25
N GLU A 161 -1.22 20.33 -2.61
CA GLU A 161 -2.38 21.06 -3.14
C GLU A 161 -2.11 22.57 -3.25
N ARG A 162 -1.35 23.15 -2.31
CA ARG A 162 -0.87 24.54 -2.41
C ARG A 162 0.06 24.75 -3.61
N LEU A 163 0.92 23.78 -3.92
CA LEU A 163 1.74 23.84 -5.13
C LEU A 163 0.86 23.83 -6.38
N PHE A 164 -0.09 22.90 -6.45
CA PHE A 164 -1.05 22.83 -7.56
C PHE A 164 -1.83 24.13 -7.74
N ASN A 165 -2.34 24.70 -6.65
CA ASN A 165 -3.05 25.98 -6.66
C ASN A 165 -2.13 27.13 -7.12
N LYS A 166 -0.88 27.17 -6.63
CA LYS A 166 0.11 28.17 -7.06
C LYS A 166 0.35 28.09 -8.56
N PHE A 167 0.57 26.90 -9.13
CA PHE A 167 0.84 26.74 -10.57
C PHE A 167 -0.35 27.09 -11.45
N LEU A 168 -1.57 26.80 -11.00
CA LEU A 168 -2.76 27.18 -11.75
C LEU A 168 -2.83 28.71 -11.93
N TRP A 169 -2.61 29.45 -10.85
CA TRP A 169 -2.79 30.90 -10.81
C TRP A 169 -1.52 31.73 -11.09
N SER A 170 -0.31 31.18 -11.01
CA SER A 170 0.93 31.95 -11.20
C SER A 170 1.09 32.45 -12.64
N SER A 171 1.64 33.63 -12.92
CA SER A 171 1.88 34.04 -14.32
C SER A 171 3.14 34.86 -14.42
N LYS A 172 4.13 34.41 -15.21
CA LYS A 172 5.39 35.14 -15.49
C LYS A 172 6.01 35.77 -14.23
N GLY A 173 6.10 35.02 -13.14
CA GLY A 173 6.70 35.51 -11.88
C GLY A 173 5.85 36.53 -11.09
N GLN A 174 4.66 36.92 -11.56
CA GLN A 174 3.74 37.78 -10.82
C GLN A 174 2.62 36.98 -10.15
N LYS A 175 2.31 37.37 -8.90
CA LYS A 175 1.15 36.85 -8.16
C LYS A 175 -0.12 37.39 -8.81
N ARG A 176 -0.99 36.51 -9.31
CA ARG A 176 -2.34 36.88 -9.73
C ARG A 176 -3.32 36.72 -8.57
N ILE A 177 -4.50 37.31 -8.75
CA ILE A 177 -5.67 37.06 -7.92
C ILE A 177 -6.00 35.57 -7.98
N HIS A 178 -6.11 34.96 -6.81
CA HIS A 178 -6.69 33.63 -6.66
C HIS A 178 -8.20 33.77 -6.74
N TRP A 179 -8.77 33.46 -7.90
CA TRP A 179 -10.20 33.65 -8.14
C TRP A 179 -11.06 32.69 -7.33
N GLU A 180 -10.55 31.50 -7.05
CA GLU A 180 -11.29 30.47 -6.33
C GLU A 180 -10.39 29.66 -5.39
N CYS A 181 -10.99 29.11 -4.34
CA CYS A 181 -10.27 28.25 -3.40
C CYS A 181 -10.06 26.84 -4.00
N TRP A 182 -9.01 26.14 -3.56
CA TRP A 182 -8.66 24.83 -4.12
C TRP A 182 -9.78 23.79 -3.96
N GLU A 183 -10.56 23.90 -2.89
CA GLU A 183 -11.65 22.97 -2.60
C GLU A 183 -12.79 23.13 -3.61
N ASP A 184 -13.13 24.37 -3.97
CA ASP A 184 -14.20 24.66 -4.93
C ASP A 184 -13.80 24.27 -6.36
N LEU A 185 -12.52 24.45 -6.70
CA LEU A 185 -11.96 23.98 -7.97
C LEU A 185 -12.05 22.45 -8.15
N CYS A 186 -12.21 21.70 -7.06
CA CYS A 186 -12.32 20.25 -7.11
C CYS A 186 -13.74 19.73 -7.32
N TYR A 187 -14.76 20.59 -7.31
CA TYR A 187 -16.11 20.17 -7.69
C TYR A 187 -16.16 19.73 -9.16
N PRO A 188 -17.10 18.84 -9.53
CA PRO A 188 -17.40 18.53 -10.92
C PRO A 188 -17.65 19.78 -11.76
N ILE A 189 -17.44 19.67 -13.07
CA ILE A 189 -17.67 20.80 -13.99
C ILE A 189 -19.17 21.15 -14.00
N GLU A 190 -20.05 20.15 -13.86
CA GLU A 190 -21.50 20.36 -13.78
C GLU A 190 -21.91 21.17 -12.53
N GLU A 191 -21.09 21.16 -11.48
CA GLU A 191 -21.32 21.88 -10.22
C GLU A 191 -20.54 23.21 -10.14
N GLY A 192 -19.99 23.69 -11.26
CA GLY A 192 -19.26 24.97 -11.33
C GLY A 192 -17.78 24.88 -10.93
N GLY A 193 -17.27 23.68 -10.64
CA GLY A 193 -15.85 23.46 -10.37
C GLY A 193 -15.02 23.24 -11.64
N LEU A 194 -13.72 22.98 -11.45
CA LEU A 194 -12.81 22.63 -12.56
C LEU A 194 -12.58 21.12 -12.67
N GLY A 195 -13.27 20.27 -11.90
CA GLY A 195 -13.06 18.82 -11.89
C GLY A 195 -11.65 18.40 -11.45
N MET A 196 -11.01 19.20 -10.59
CA MET A 196 -9.74 18.83 -9.98
C MET A 196 -9.95 17.74 -8.92
N ARG A 197 -8.90 16.98 -8.59
CA ARG A 197 -9.00 15.91 -7.60
C ARG A 197 -8.28 16.28 -6.32
N ARG A 198 -9.01 16.36 -5.21
CA ARG A 198 -8.39 16.50 -3.89
C ARG A 198 -7.56 15.27 -3.55
N LEU A 199 -6.39 15.48 -2.97
CA LEU A 199 -5.50 14.40 -2.55
C LEU A 199 -6.13 13.53 -1.47
N LYS A 200 -6.94 14.12 -0.59
CA LYS A 200 -7.71 13.37 0.43
C LYS A 200 -8.63 12.34 -0.22
N ASP A 201 -9.30 12.72 -1.29
CA ASP A 201 -10.25 11.86 -2.00
C ASP A 201 -9.52 10.78 -2.81
N LEU A 202 -8.38 11.12 -3.43
CA LEU A 202 -7.48 10.15 -4.05
C LEU A 202 -6.96 9.11 -3.04
N VAL A 203 -6.53 9.54 -1.85
CA VAL A 203 -6.08 8.63 -0.79
C VAL A 203 -7.22 7.72 -0.33
N LYS A 204 -8.44 8.25 -0.19
CA LYS A 204 -9.63 7.45 0.14
C LYS A 204 -9.88 6.41 -0.94
N ALA A 205 -9.95 6.81 -2.21
CA ALA A 205 -10.14 5.92 -3.35
C ALA A 205 -9.05 4.83 -3.41
N MET A 206 -7.77 5.17 -3.23
CA MET A 206 -6.68 4.19 -3.19
C MET A 206 -6.77 3.24 -2.01
N SER A 207 -7.30 3.69 -0.87
CA SER A 207 -7.55 2.83 0.29
C SER A 207 -8.66 1.81 0.02
N LEU A 208 -9.75 2.25 -0.60
CA LEU A 208 -10.86 1.39 -1.02
C LEU A 208 -10.42 0.37 -2.07
N LYS A 209 -9.67 0.82 -3.08
CA LYS A 209 -9.08 -0.07 -4.09
C LYS A 209 -8.15 -1.12 -3.48
N LEU A 210 -7.33 -0.72 -2.50
CA LEU A 210 -6.44 -1.66 -1.80
C LEU A 210 -7.22 -2.66 -0.96
N TRP A 211 -8.30 -2.22 -0.29
CA TRP A 211 -9.21 -3.09 0.44
C TRP A 211 -9.88 -4.12 -0.47
N TRP A 212 -10.40 -3.68 -1.62
CA TRP A 212 -10.99 -4.57 -2.63
C TRP A 212 -10.01 -5.64 -3.08
N ARG A 213 -8.76 -5.25 -3.39
CA ARG A 213 -7.69 -6.21 -3.77
C ARG A 213 -7.35 -7.17 -2.64
N PHE A 214 -7.33 -6.70 -1.39
CA PHE A 214 -7.09 -7.54 -0.21
C PHE A 214 -8.18 -8.61 -0.05
N ARG A 215 -9.45 -8.25 -0.28
CA ARG A 215 -10.59 -9.17 -0.21
C ARG A 215 -10.55 -10.20 -1.34
N THR A 216 -10.47 -9.72 -2.57
CA THR A 216 -10.75 -10.52 -3.78
C THR A 216 -9.56 -11.29 -4.33
N ILE A 217 -8.34 -10.76 -4.21
CA ILE A 217 -7.16 -11.40 -4.81
C ILE A 217 -6.53 -12.32 -3.76
N ASN A 218 -6.28 -13.56 -4.17
CA ASN A 218 -5.52 -14.53 -3.39
C ASN A 218 -4.05 -14.53 -3.85
N ASN A 219 -3.20 -13.78 -3.14
CA ASN A 219 -1.77 -13.72 -3.38
C ASN A 219 -0.96 -13.75 -2.07
N LEU A 220 0.38 -13.77 -2.17
CA LEU A 220 1.26 -13.82 -1.01
C LEU A 220 0.97 -12.70 0.00
N TRP A 221 0.76 -11.47 -0.47
CA TRP A 221 0.48 -10.32 0.38
C TRP A 221 -0.88 -10.43 1.07
N SER A 222 -1.95 -10.77 0.34
CA SER A 222 -3.29 -10.92 0.94
C SER A 222 -3.28 -12.04 1.97
N ASN A 223 -2.63 -13.16 1.69
CA ASN A 223 -2.57 -14.31 2.60
C ASN A 223 -1.76 -13.99 3.84
N PHE A 224 -0.61 -13.32 3.68
CA PHE A 224 0.17 -12.83 4.80
C PHE A 224 -0.64 -11.86 5.67
N MET A 225 -1.33 -10.90 5.07
CA MET A 225 -2.16 -9.94 5.80
C MET A 225 -3.34 -10.62 6.50
N LYS A 226 -4.05 -11.53 5.83
CA LYS A 226 -5.17 -12.28 6.40
C LYS A 226 -4.72 -13.11 7.61
N SER A 227 -3.62 -13.84 7.44
CA SER A 227 -3.07 -14.69 8.49
C SER A 227 -2.51 -13.89 9.67
N LYS A 228 -1.79 -12.79 9.40
CA LYS A 228 -1.19 -11.96 10.45
C LYS A 228 -2.22 -11.28 11.35
N TYR A 229 -3.35 -10.87 10.78
CA TYR A 229 -4.40 -10.14 11.48
C TYR A 229 -5.63 -10.98 11.81
N GLY A 230 -5.58 -12.30 11.56
CA GLY A 230 -6.72 -13.20 11.81
C GLY A 230 -7.98 -12.80 11.04
N TYR A 231 -7.84 -12.28 9.82
CA TYR A 231 -8.98 -11.80 9.04
C TYR A 231 -9.90 -12.96 8.63
N ASN A 232 -11.17 -12.83 8.94
CA ASN A 232 -12.25 -13.68 8.46
C ASN A 232 -13.23 -12.84 7.64
N SER A 233 -13.52 -13.24 6.40
CA SER A 233 -14.44 -12.52 5.51
C SER A 233 -15.89 -12.55 6.00
N ALA A 234 -16.30 -13.61 6.71
CA ALA A 234 -17.67 -13.77 7.21
C ALA A 234 -17.98 -12.92 8.45
N SER A 235 -16.95 -12.35 9.10
CA SER A 235 -17.11 -11.65 10.37
C SER A 235 -16.15 -10.47 10.45
N PHE A 236 -16.04 -9.67 9.38
CA PHE A 236 -15.25 -8.46 9.42
C PHE A 236 -15.93 -7.40 10.33
N SER A 237 -15.76 -7.57 11.63
CA SER A 237 -16.14 -6.66 12.71
C SER A 237 -14.89 -6.07 13.41
N GLY A 238 -13.70 -6.56 13.04
CA GLY A 238 -12.44 -6.26 13.71
C GLY A 238 -11.97 -4.81 13.54
N GLY A 239 -12.10 -4.02 14.60
CA GLY A 239 -11.37 -2.77 14.75
C GLY A 239 -9.86 -3.00 14.77
N ALA A 240 -9.08 -2.07 14.20
CA ALA A 240 -7.63 -2.14 14.27
C ALA A 240 -7.12 -1.71 15.65
N SER A 241 -6.21 -2.49 16.23
CA SER A 241 -5.53 -2.21 17.50
C SER A 241 -4.53 -1.06 17.38
N ILE A 242 -4.18 -0.43 18.51
CA ILE A 242 -3.17 0.63 18.59
C ILE A 242 -1.80 0.15 18.11
N HIS A 243 -1.46 -1.13 18.32
CA HIS A 243 -0.17 -1.68 17.91
C HIS A 243 -0.15 -2.21 16.47
N ASP A 244 -1.30 -2.17 15.78
CA ASP A 244 -1.37 -2.64 14.41
C ASP A 244 -0.61 -1.74 13.43
N SER A 245 -0.20 -2.37 12.33
CA SER A 245 0.53 -1.67 11.29
C SER A 245 -0.32 -0.54 10.70
N PRO A 246 0.30 0.55 10.24
CA PRO A 246 -0.41 1.63 9.57
C PRO A 246 -1.23 1.17 8.36
N ILE A 247 -0.75 0.16 7.64
CA ILE A 247 -1.43 -0.41 6.48
C ILE A 247 -2.69 -1.18 6.90
N TRP A 248 -2.64 -1.95 8.00
CA TRP A 248 -3.83 -2.63 8.52
C TRP A 248 -4.87 -1.62 9.00
N LYS A 249 -4.46 -0.62 9.78
CA LYS A 249 -5.36 0.47 10.19
C LYS A 249 -6.00 1.19 9.00
N ARG A 250 -5.26 1.35 7.90
CA ARG A 250 -5.79 1.91 6.64
C ARG A 250 -6.86 1.00 6.04
N LEU A 251 -6.56 -0.30 5.92
CA LEU A 251 -7.48 -1.32 5.42
C LEU A 251 -8.74 -1.40 6.28
N SER A 252 -8.64 -1.47 7.61
CA SER A 252 -9.82 -1.60 8.47
C SER A 252 -10.75 -0.39 8.36
N ARG A 253 -10.22 0.83 8.20
CA ARG A 253 -11.03 2.02 7.93
C ARG A 253 -11.69 1.97 6.55
N ALA A 254 -10.97 1.49 5.54
CA ALA A 254 -11.52 1.34 4.20
C ALA A 254 -12.65 0.29 4.17
N GLY A 255 -12.46 -0.86 4.82
CA GLY A 255 -13.49 -1.89 4.97
C GLY A 255 -14.75 -1.33 5.59
N ARG A 256 -14.67 -0.71 6.77
CA ARG A 256 -15.84 -0.09 7.43
C ARG A 256 -16.56 0.96 6.57
N ALA A 257 -15.87 1.58 5.62
CA ALA A 257 -16.47 2.58 4.74
C ALA A 257 -17.10 1.99 3.47
N CYS A 258 -16.86 0.72 3.14
CA CYS A 258 -17.33 0.13 1.89
C CYS A 258 -17.96 -1.25 1.98
N GLU A 259 -17.85 -1.99 3.10
CA GLU A 259 -18.47 -3.30 3.25
C GLU A 259 -19.97 -3.28 2.98
N ASP A 260 -20.69 -2.29 3.49
CA ASP A 260 -22.14 -2.15 3.29
C ASP A 260 -22.54 -1.89 1.82
N PHE A 261 -21.59 -1.45 0.99
CA PHE A 261 -21.80 -1.20 -0.44
C PHE A 261 -21.32 -2.38 -1.32
N ILE A 262 -20.84 -3.47 -0.73
CA ILE A 262 -20.35 -4.63 -1.47
C ILE A 262 -21.41 -5.71 -1.48
N ARG A 263 -21.75 -6.19 -2.68
CA ARG A 263 -22.71 -7.27 -2.88
C ARG A 263 -22.03 -8.54 -3.37
N TRP A 264 -22.52 -9.67 -2.92
CA TRP A 264 -22.12 -10.99 -3.40
C TRP A 264 -22.92 -11.36 -4.64
N LYS A 265 -22.23 -11.90 -5.65
CA LYS A 265 -22.87 -12.52 -6.81
C LYS A 265 -23.05 -14.01 -6.55
N VAL A 266 -24.30 -14.47 -6.55
CA VAL A 266 -24.64 -15.90 -6.40
C VAL A 266 -23.96 -16.73 -7.51
N GLY A 267 -23.44 -17.90 -7.15
CA GLY A 267 -22.74 -18.82 -8.04
C GLY A 267 -21.21 -18.85 -7.89
N CYS A 268 -20.62 -17.91 -7.15
CA CYS A 268 -19.17 -17.86 -6.91
C CYS A 268 -18.83 -17.87 -5.41
N GLY A 269 -18.09 -18.88 -4.96
CA GLY A 269 -17.53 -18.94 -3.60
C GLY A 269 -18.51 -19.44 -2.54
N LYS A 270 -18.21 -19.16 -1.27
CA LYS A 270 -19.07 -19.50 -0.12
C LYS A 270 -19.76 -18.23 0.34
N ILE A 271 -21.09 -18.20 0.27
CA ILE A 271 -21.95 -17.08 0.67
C ILE A 271 -22.79 -17.55 1.87
N ASN A 272 -22.89 -16.72 2.90
CA ASN A 272 -23.83 -16.91 3.99
C ASN A 272 -25.20 -16.36 3.59
N PHE A 273 -26.17 -17.26 3.40
CA PHE A 273 -27.51 -16.90 2.94
C PHE A 273 -28.19 -15.79 3.77
N TRP A 274 -28.01 -15.78 5.10
CA TRP A 274 -28.72 -14.84 5.98
C TRP A 274 -27.97 -13.53 6.20
N HIS A 275 -26.64 -13.59 6.27
CA HIS A 275 -25.82 -12.46 6.73
C HIS A 275 -25.08 -11.72 5.61
N ASP A 276 -24.87 -12.36 4.45
CA ASP A 276 -24.25 -11.68 3.32
C ASP A 276 -25.30 -10.90 2.51
N ILE A 277 -24.89 -9.74 1.98
CA ILE A 277 -25.72 -8.94 1.06
C ILE A 277 -25.56 -9.55 -0.34
N TRP A 278 -26.48 -10.42 -0.74
CA TRP A 278 -26.52 -11.03 -2.08
C TRP A 278 -27.82 -10.74 -2.83
N VAL A 279 -28.85 -10.27 -2.12
CA VAL A 279 -30.13 -9.79 -2.64
C VAL A 279 -30.41 -8.40 -2.06
N ASP A 280 -30.88 -7.47 -2.90
CA ASP A 280 -31.18 -6.07 -2.57
C ASP A 280 -30.01 -5.27 -1.94
N ASP A 281 -30.33 -4.37 -1.00
CA ASP A 281 -29.42 -3.41 -0.35
C ASP A 281 -29.00 -3.80 1.06
N SER A 282 -29.52 -4.90 1.61
CA SER A 282 -29.13 -5.35 2.96
C SER A 282 -29.29 -6.85 3.17
N ALA A 283 -28.66 -7.38 4.23
CA ALA A 283 -28.70 -8.80 4.55
C ALA A 283 -30.12 -9.25 4.91
N LEU A 284 -30.52 -10.44 4.47
CA LEU A 284 -31.86 -11.01 4.73
C LEU A 284 -32.22 -11.07 6.21
N SER A 285 -31.22 -11.28 7.08
CA SER A 285 -31.42 -11.28 8.54
C SER A 285 -31.96 -9.97 9.10
N ARG A 286 -31.90 -8.86 8.35
CA ARG A 286 -32.51 -7.57 8.74
C ARG A 286 -34.01 -7.50 8.44
N TYR A 287 -34.48 -8.23 7.43
CA TYR A 287 -35.90 -8.26 7.04
C TYR A 287 -36.67 -9.36 7.78
N SER A 288 -36.01 -10.48 8.08
CA SER A 288 -36.56 -11.57 8.88
C SER A 288 -35.44 -12.18 9.73
N PRO A 289 -35.54 -12.17 11.07
CA PRO A 289 -34.53 -12.82 11.91
C PRO A 289 -34.48 -14.32 11.58
N PRO A 290 -33.29 -14.93 11.51
CA PRO A 290 -33.18 -16.37 11.24
C PRO A 290 -33.96 -17.13 12.30
N ILE A 291 -34.86 -18.01 11.87
CA ILE A 291 -35.67 -18.84 12.77
C ILE A 291 -34.71 -19.73 13.57
N GLU A 292 -34.51 -19.43 14.85
CA GLU A 292 -33.85 -20.31 15.81
C GLU A 292 -34.75 -21.53 16.05
N SER A 293 -34.71 -22.51 15.15
CA SER A 293 -35.26 -23.84 15.43
C SER A 293 -34.12 -24.86 15.48
N PRO A 294 -34.10 -25.79 16.46
CA PRO A 294 -33.07 -26.82 16.60
C PRO A 294 -33.20 -27.94 15.55
N ILE A 295 -33.82 -27.66 14.41
CA ILE A 295 -33.96 -28.61 13.31
C ILE A 295 -32.95 -28.21 12.25
N SER A 296 -31.93 -29.04 12.12
CA SER A 296 -30.91 -29.03 11.09
C SER A 296 -31.45 -28.59 9.72
N LEU A 297 -31.30 -27.30 9.39
CA LEU A 297 -31.50 -26.75 8.04
C LEU A 297 -30.48 -27.29 7.01
N PHE A 298 -29.67 -28.27 7.38
CA PHE A 298 -28.93 -29.11 6.46
C PHE A 298 -29.83 -29.90 5.49
N HIS A 299 -31.13 -30.07 5.79
CA HIS A 299 -32.05 -30.86 4.95
C HIS A 299 -32.96 -30.05 4.01
N LEU A 300 -33.03 -28.73 4.11
CA LEU A 300 -33.91 -27.92 3.23
C LEU A 300 -33.18 -27.00 2.25
N ILE A 301 -31.88 -26.73 2.47
CA ILE A 301 -31.00 -26.09 1.47
C ILE A 301 -29.63 -26.76 1.50
N GLY A 302 -29.62 -28.09 1.35
CA GLY A 302 -28.43 -28.87 0.99
C GLY A 302 -28.03 -28.63 -0.46
N GLY A 303 -27.90 -27.35 -0.84
CA GLY A 303 -27.58 -26.91 -2.18
C GLY A 303 -26.45 -25.92 -2.08
N THR A 304 -25.22 -26.41 -2.25
CA THR A 304 -24.20 -25.55 -2.84
C THR A 304 -24.79 -25.09 -4.16
N ILE A 305 -25.17 -23.81 -4.30
CA ILE A 305 -25.66 -23.30 -5.58
C ILE A 305 -24.46 -23.31 -6.54
N ARG A 306 -24.24 -24.45 -7.20
CA ARG A 306 -23.52 -24.56 -8.45
C ARG A 306 -24.46 -24.04 -9.52
N GLY A 307 -24.09 -22.93 -10.14
CA GLY A 307 -24.83 -22.35 -11.25
C GLY A 307 -24.84 -23.26 -12.47
N ILE A 308 -25.85 -23.04 -13.31
CA ILE A 308 -25.71 -23.11 -14.76
C ILE A 308 -25.33 -21.70 -15.23
#